data_AF-A0A918JTZ1-F1
#
_entry.id   AF-A0A918JTZ1-F1
#
_cell.length_a   1.000
_cell.length_b   1.000
_cell.length_c   1.000
_cell.angle_alpha   90.00
_cell.angle_beta   90.00
_cell.angle_gamma   90.00
#
_symmetry.space_group_name_H-M   'P 1'
#
loop_
_entity.id
_entity.type
_entity.pdbx_description
1 polymer ?
#
loop_
_entity_poly.entity_id
_entity_poly.type
_entity_poly.pdbx_seq_one_letter_code
_entity_poly.pdbx_strand_id
1 'polypeptide(L)'
;MNLSYNKKNNFFIYKSLIILLILCKFNNTSAQEMKSIKKDSSYSIIAHPMNVYEGVYKNDKPYQGYFKDGDQELFTVDYYEDGIKKYNYSFDVLQMLKENKFDGNSRIELNKKSIYKNEKIFDGVKYHYIKDGILVEQYKDGKHTGFYVDVFAVHYYNRLIFKLEKDTLEILSIRNEEYSIKLLSKNNFISTELYKKDSVLARSQNIEPNTSKFPVNSTIRIYKEDGIIKGRSYKNNDESDLMYQEAREIMEIFNRLEAYNLNNLLDIFNTLLKDMVSNNNSRDIERNTTENTMIIGGFVSDQDGKIKDGIRFLGSQKDSYYQIFKNNKILKEEKATLENFQEIFSTYMEKKYNSED
;
A
#
# COMPACT_ATOMS: atom_id res chain seq x y z
N MET A 1 0.80 -54.28 75.88
CA MET A 1 1.57 -53.44 74.94
C MET A 1 1.95 -54.32 73.76
N ASN A 2 1.16 -54.34 72.68
CA ASN A 2 1.57 -54.73 71.33
C ASN A 2 0.38 -54.67 70.34
N LEU A 3 0.39 -53.58 69.58
CA LEU A 3 -0.05 -53.37 68.19
C LEU A 3 -0.97 -54.42 67.54
N SER A 4 -2.28 -54.16 67.54
CA SER A 4 -3.19 -54.69 66.50
C SER A 4 -3.26 -53.70 65.34
N TYR A 5 -2.57 -54.07 64.26
CA TYR A 5 -2.31 -53.31 63.06
C TYR A 5 -3.58 -52.90 62.32
N ASN A 6 -3.64 -51.62 61.95
CA ASN A 6 -4.80 -50.93 61.39
C ASN A 6 -5.06 -51.37 59.93
N LYS A 7 -5.84 -52.45 59.73
CA LYS A 7 -6.13 -53.05 58.41
C LYS A 7 -6.96 -52.16 57.47
N LYS A 8 -7.50 -51.02 57.93
CA LYS A 8 -8.33 -50.11 57.12
C LYS A 8 -7.55 -49.06 56.32
N ASN A 9 -6.29 -48.77 56.66
CA ASN A 9 -5.50 -47.77 55.92
C ASN A 9 -4.81 -48.32 54.65
N ASN A 10 -4.59 -49.63 54.56
CA ASN A 10 -3.94 -50.21 53.37
C ASN A 10 -4.87 -50.23 52.14
N PHE A 11 -6.19 -50.32 52.31
CA PHE A 11 -7.12 -50.41 51.17
C PHE A 11 -7.24 -49.09 50.40
N PHE A 12 -7.12 -47.96 51.09
CA PHE A 12 -7.19 -46.62 50.48
C PHE A 12 -5.88 -46.25 49.76
N ILE A 13 -4.74 -46.68 50.30
CA ILE A 13 -3.43 -46.49 49.68
C ILE A 13 -3.32 -47.35 48.41
N TYR A 14 -3.78 -48.61 48.44
CA TYR A 14 -3.77 -49.46 47.25
C TYR A 14 -4.69 -48.95 46.12
N LYS A 15 -5.89 -48.43 46.44
CA LYS A 15 -6.76 -47.80 45.41
C LYS A 15 -6.14 -46.54 44.81
N SER A 16 -5.51 -45.70 45.64
CA SER A 16 -4.83 -44.50 45.14
C SER A 16 -3.61 -44.83 44.29
N LEU A 17 -2.85 -45.87 44.65
CA LEU A 17 -1.69 -46.33 43.88
C LEU A 17 -2.10 -46.95 42.53
N ILE A 18 -3.21 -47.71 42.50
CA ILE A 18 -3.75 -48.29 41.26
C ILE A 18 -4.27 -47.19 40.32
N ILE A 19 -4.97 -46.18 40.85
CA ILE A 19 -5.42 -45.03 40.04
C ILE A 19 -4.23 -44.23 39.50
N LEU A 20 -3.19 -44.02 40.33
CA LEU A 20 -1.96 -43.35 39.90
C LEU A 20 -1.21 -44.16 38.82
N LEU A 21 -1.13 -45.48 38.95
CA LEU A 21 -0.52 -46.35 37.94
C LEU A 21 -1.34 -46.45 36.65
N ILE A 22 -2.67 -46.37 36.73
CA ILE A 22 -3.55 -46.28 35.54
C ILE A 22 -3.35 -44.92 34.85
N LEU A 23 -3.30 -43.81 35.61
CA LEU A 23 -3.01 -42.47 35.07
C LEU A 23 -1.59 -42.37 34.48
N CYS A 24 -0.59 -42.99 35.10
CA CYS A 24 0.76 -43.08 34.54
C CYS A 24 0.83 -44.00 33.31
N LYS A 25 0.01 -45.04 33.21
CA LYS A 25 -0.09 -45.87 31.99
C LYS A 25 -0.80 -45.12 30.85
N PHE A 26 -1.81 -44.29 31.13
CA PHE A 26 -2.47 -43.46 30.12
C PHE A 26 -1.56 -42.32 29.64
N ASN A 27 -0.76 -41.71 30.52
CA ASN A 27 0.21 -40.67 30.14
C ASN A 27 1.48 -41.20 29.47
N ASN A 28 1.77 -42.51 29.57
CA ASN A 28 2.87 -43.17 28.86
C ASN A 28 2.44 -43.85 27.56
N THR A 29 1.25 -43.56 27.05
CA THR A 29 1.02 -43.69 25.61
C THR A 29 1.88 -42.61 24.98
N SER A 30 3.13 -42.92 24.65
CA SER A 30 3.94 -42.11 23.76
C SER A 30 3.03 -41.76 22.58
N ALA A 31 2.60 -40.51 22.47
CA ALA A 31 1.86 -40.05 21.31
C ALA A 31 2.73 -40.42 20.12
N GLN A 32 2.33 -41.47 19.42
CA GLN A 32 3.12 -42.04 18.35
C GLN A 32 3.25 -40.91 17.33
N GLU A 33 4.47 -40.43 17.09
CA GLU A 33 4.68 -39.30 16.18
C GLU A 33 4.05 -39.65 14.82
N MET A 34 2.89 -39.06 14.53
CA MET A 34 2.18 -39.33 13.29
C MET A 34 2.93 -38.60 12.18
N LYS A 35 3.69 -39.37 11.40
CA LYS A 35 4.33 -38.91 10.18
C LYS A 35 3.49 -39.35 8.99
N SER A 36 3.13 -38.39 8.13
CA SER A 36 2.47 -38.66 6.86
C SER A 36 3.26 -38.02 5.73
N ILE A 37 3.21 -38.62 4.55
CA ILE A 37 3.93 -38.16 3.36
C ILE A 37 2.91 -37.74 2.31
N LYS A 38 3.09 -36.54 1.75
CA LYS A 38 2.37 -36.01 0.60
C LYS A 38 3.30 -35.95 -0.60
N LYS A 39 2.82 -36.34 -1.78
CA LYS A 39 3.55 -36.27 -3.04
C LYS A 39 2.77 -35.39 -4.03
N ASP A 40 3.48 -34.60 -4.83
CA ASP A 40 2.88 -33.71 -5.83
C ASP A 40 3.77 -33.63 -7.08
N SER A 41 3.16 -33.80 -8.26
CA SER A 41 3.83 -33.73 -9.57
C SER A 41 3.28 -32.61 -10.46
N SER A 42 2.34 -31.79 -9.97
CA SER A 42 1.63 -30.78 -10.78
C SER A 42 2.46 -29.56 -11.18
N TYR A 43 3.62 -29.34 -10.57
CA TYR A 43 4.47 -28.16 -10.77
C TYR A 43 5.94 -28.55 -10.91
N SER A 44 6.79 -27.66 -11.43
CA SER A 44 8.24 -27.83 -11.48
C SER A 44 8.96 -26.63 -10.88
N ILE A 45 9.91 -26.84 -9.97
CA ILE A 45 10.76 -25.80 -9.40
C ILE A 45 12.01 -25.68 -10.26
N ILE A 46 12.20 -24.56 -10.96
CA ILE A 46 13.33 -24.39 -11.89
C ILE A 46 14.69 -24.53 -11.18
N ALA A 47 14.80 -23.98 -9.97
CA ALA A 47 16.03 -24.05 -9.18
C ALA A 47 16.35 -25.48 -8.67
N HIS A 48 15.38 -26.40 -8.70
CA HIS A 48 15.53 -27.76 -8.19
C HIS A 48 14.54 -28.72 -8.88
N PRO A 49 14.76 -29.06 -10.16
CA PRO A 49 13.79 -29.78 -10.95
C PRO A 49 13.67 -31.25 -10.50
N MET A 50 12.44 -31.68 -10.24
CA MET A 50 12.07 -33.05 -9.87
C MET A 50 10.81 -33.51 -10.60
N ASN A 51 10.66 -34.82 -10.80
CA ASN A 51 9.43 -35.40 -11.35
C ASN A 51 8.29 -35.41 -10.32
N VAL A 52 8.62 -35.62 -9.04
CA VAL A 52 7.68 -35.65 -7.92
C VAL A 52 8.34 -34.95 -6.74
N TYR A 53 7.62 -34.04 -6.10
CA TYR A 53 8.04 -33.37 -4.88
C TYR A 53 7.34 -34.02 -3.68
N GLU A 54 8.10 -34.25 -2.60
CA GLU A 54 7.59 -34.91 -1.40
C GLU A 54 7.65 -33.96 -0.20
N GLY A 55 6.62 -34.03 0.66
CA GLY A 55 6.52 -33.30 1.92
C GLY A 55 6.10 -34.24 3.05
N VAL A 56 6.77 -34.16 4.19
CA VAL A 56 6.51 -34.95 5.40
C VAL A 56 5.86 -34.06 6.44
N TYR A 57 4.65 -34.40 6.87
CA TYR A 57 4.02 -33.79 8.02
C TYR A 57 4.49 -34.50 9.30
N LYS A 58 4.66 -33.73 10.38
CA LYS A 58 4.84 -34.24 11.75
C LYS A 58 3.79 -33.59 12.63
N ASN A 59 2.90 -34.40 13.21
CA ASN A 59 1.76 -33.91 14.00
C ASN A 59 0.91 -32.90 13.21
N ASP A 60 0.56 -33.27 11.96
CA ASP A 60 -0.24 -32.48 11.01
C ASP A 60 0.34 -31.10 10.62
N LYS A 61 1.60 -30.85 10.97
CA LYS A 61 2.33 -29.63 10.56
C LYS A 61 3.42 -29.97 9.54
N PRO A 62 3.65 -29.11 8.52
CA PRO A 62 4.78 -29.26 7.62
C PRO A 62 6.10 -29.40 8.40
N TYR A 63 6.87 -30.44 8.11
CA TYR A 63 8.12 -30.72 8.82
C TYR A 63 9.32 -30.77 7.88
N GLN A 64 9.26 -31.55 6.81
CA GLN A 64 10.38 -31.71 5.88
C GLN A 64 9.87 -31.74 4.44
N GLY A 65 10.53 -31.03 3.52
CA GLY A 65 10.22 -31.11 2.08
C GLY A 65 9.23 -30.06 1.61
N TYR A 66 8.49 -30.38 0.55
CA TYR A 66 7.73 -29.41 -0.26
C TYR A 66 6.22 -29.48 -0.01
N PHE A 67 5.59 -28.32 0.14
CA PHE A 67 4.17 -28.20 0.44
C PHE A 67 3.54 -27.12 -0.43
N LYS A 68 2.63 -27.53 -1.32
CA LYS A 68 1.83 -26.62 -2.15
C LYS A 68 0.76 -25.92 -1.30
N ASP A 69 0.65 -24.62 -1.46
CA ASP A 69 -0.35 -23.73 -0.86
C ASP A 69 -1.02 -22.88 -1.95
N GLY A 70 -2.36 -22.89 -2.02
CA GLY A 70 -3.15 -22.33 -3.11
C GLY A 70 -3.86 -23.38 -3.98
N ASP A 71 -4.45 -22.95 -5.09
CA ASP A 71 -5.27 -23.78 -5.98
C ASP A 71 -4.47 -24.36 -7.16
N GLN A 72 -5.14 -24.79 -8.23
CA GLN A 72 -4.48 -25.37 -9.40
C GLN A 72 -3.80 -24.32 -10.30
N GLU A 73 -4.36 -23.12 -10.38
CA GLU A 73 -3.95 -22.07 -11.31
C GLU A 73 -3.00 -21.08 -10.64
N LEU A 74 -3.25 -20.77 -9.36
CA LEU A 74 -2.49 -19.84 -8.55
C LEU A 74 -2.10 -20.52 -7.25
N PHE A 75 -0.80 -20.78 -7.09
CA PHE A 75 -0.26 -21.38 -5.88
C PHE A 75 1.21 -21.00 -5.67
N THR A 76 1.68 -21.27 -4.46
CA THR A 76 3.10 -21.27 -4.12
C THR A 76 3.49 -22.60 -3.49
N VAL A 77 4.79 -22.87 -3.38
CA VAL A 77 5.32 -24.10 -2.77
C VAL A 77 6.31 -23.74 -1.69
N ASP A 78 5.98 -24.07 -0.46
CA ASP A 78 6.86 -23.90 0.68
C ASP A 78 7.82 -25.08 0.83
N TYR A 79 9.04 -24.79 1.26
CA TYR A 79 10.02 -25.81 1.63
C TYR A 79 10.43 -25.68 3.10
N TYR A 80 10.31 -26.79 3.83
CA TYR A 80 10.61 -26.89 5.25
C TYR A 80 11.82 -27.81 5.51
N GLU A 81 12.63 -27.42 6.49
CA GLU A 81 13.65 -28.27 7.11
C GLU A 81 13.41 -28.28 8.63
N ASP A 82 13.22 -29.47 9.20
CA ASP A 82 12.96 -29.67 10.64
C ASP A 82 11.85 -28.77 11.21
N GLY A 83 10.77 -28.58 10.45
CA GLY A 83 9.63 -27.75 10.81
C GLY A 83 9.83 -26.25 10.58
N ILE A 84 10.98 -25.82 10.06
CA ILE A 84 11.31 -24.42 9.79
C ILE A 84 11.19 -24.16 8.30
N LYS A 85 10.32 -23.21 7.91
CA LYS A 85 10.21 -22.73 6.53
C LYS A 85 11.53 -22.07 6.11
N LYS A 86 12.18 -22.60 5.07
CA LYS A 86 13.42 -22.06 4.50
C LYS A 86 13.16 -21.29 3.21
N TYR A 87 12.28 -21.83 2.36
CA TYR A 87 12.01 -21.24 1.05
C TYR A 87 10.52 -21.21 0.73
N ASN A 88 10.14 -20.31 -0.17
CA ASN A 88 8.89 -20.35 -0.90
C ASN A 88 9.23 -20.25 -2.39
N TYR A 89 8.56 -21.05 -3.21
CA TYR A 89 8.71 -21.05 -4.65
C TYR A 89 7.39 -20.59 -5.28
N SER A 90 7.49 -19.67 -6.23
CA SER A 90 6.35 -19.03 -6.88
C SER A 90 6.69 -18.69 -8.33
N PHE A 91 5.79 -18.04 -9.04
CA PHE A 91 5.95 -17.72 -10.46
C PHE A 91 5.46 -16.31 -10.80
N ASP A 92 6.08 -15.67 -11.78
CA ASP A 92 5.62 -14.37 -12.27
C ASP A 92 4.47 -14.54 -13.27
N VAL A 93 3.27 -14.14 -12.88
CA VAL A 93 2.06 -14.25 -13.72
C VAL A 93 2.22 -13.52 -15.06
N LEU A 94 2.81 -12.33 -15.05
CA LEU A 94 3.05 -11.57 -16.29
C LEU A 94 3.95 -12.35 -17.25
N GLN A 95 5.01 -12.96 -16.70
CA GLN A 95 5.92 -13.75 -17.51
C GLN A 95 5.20 -14.99 -18.08
N MET A 96 4.40 -15.69 -17.26
CA MET A 96 3.65 -16.84 -17.72
C MET A 96 2.62 -16.50 -18.81
N LEU A 97 1.95 -15.35 -18.70
CA LEU A 97 1.04 -14.84 -19.73
C LEU A 97 1.80 -14.54 -21.04
N LYS A 98 2.95 -13.86 -20.97
CA LYS A 98 3.78 -13.55 -22.14
C LYS A 98 4.33 -14.80 -22.84
N GLU A 99 4.65 -15.83 -22.07
CA GLU A 99 5.19 -17.09 -22.57
C GLU A 99 4.10 -18.12 -22.95
N ASN A 100 2.81 -17.75 -22.84
CA ASN A 100 1.66 -18.65 -23.06
C ASN A 100 1.72 -19.96 -22.24
N LYS A 101 2.24 -19.89 -21.01
CA LYS A 101 2.45 -21.07 -20.14
C LYS A 101 1.21 -21.51 -19.33
N PHE A 102 0.03 -20.99 -19.67
CA PHE A 102 -1.27 -21.42 -19.12
C PHE A 102 -2.04 -22.29 -20.11
N ASP A 103 -1.34 -23.09 -20.92
CA ASP A 103 -1.92 -23.94 -21.97
C ASP A 103 -2.64 -25.21 -21.43
N GLY A 104 -2.60 -25.43 -20.12
CA GLY A 104 -3.20 -26.58 -19.44
C GLY A 104 -2.49 -27.92 -19.68
N ASN A 105 -1.46 -27.96 -20.53
CA ASN A 105 -0.78 -29.19 -20.94
C ASN A 105 0.60 -29.35 -20.27
N SER A 106 1.13 -28.29 -19.69
CA SER A 106 2.45 -28.27 -19.06
C SER A 106 2.38 -28.07 -17.54
N ARG A 107 3.35 -28.64 -16.81
CA ARG A 107 3.52 -28.35 -15.37
C ARG A 107 3.83 -26.86 -15.21
N ILE A 108 3.21 -26.22 -14.22
CA ILE A 108 3.51 -24.81 -13.91
C ILE A 108 4.94 -24.71 -13.38
N GLU A 109 5.73 -23.84 -14.00
CA GLU A 109 7.13 -23.61 -13.65
C GLU A 109 7.28 -22.51 -12.61
N LEU A 110 7.78 -22.88 -11.42
CA LEU A 110 8.08 -21.97 -10.33
C LEU A 110 9.47 -21.38 -10.52
N ASN A 111 9.51 -20.14 -10.99
CA ASN A 111 10.73 -19.43 -11.39
C ASN A 111 11.17 -18.33 -10.40
N LYS A 112 10.41 -18.11 -9.33
CA LYS A 112 10.77 -17.24 -8.21
C LYS A 112 11.07 -18.08 -6.97
N LYS A 113 12.13 -17.71 -6.26
CA LYS A 113 12.52 -18.30 -4.98
C LYS A 113 12.61 -17.18 -3.93
N SER A 114 11.91 -17.37 -2.83
CA SER A 114 11.99 -16.53 -1.64
C SER A 114 12.69 -17.27 -0.52
N ILE A 115 13.48 -16.56 0.27
CA ILE A 115 14.27 -17.08 1.39
C ILE A 115 13.68 -16.57 2.69
N TYR A 116 13.49 -17.47 3.65
CA TYR A 116 12.97 -17.15 4.98
C TYR A 116 14.07 -17.26 6.04
N LYS A 117 14.10 -16.28 6.96
CA LYS A 117 14.91 -16.29 8.19
C LYS A 117 14.01 -15.90 9.35
N ASN A 118 13.99 -16.71 10.41
CA ASN A 118 13.14 -16.47 11.59
C ASN A 118 11.67 -16.23 11.19
N GLU A 119 11.13 -17.09 10.32
CA GLU A 119 9.75 -17.05 9.82
C GLU A 119 9.36 -15.80 9.02
N LYS A 120 10.32 -14.90 8.77
CA LYS A 120 10.14 -13.70 7.94
C LYS A 120 10.87 -13.86 6.62
N ILE A 121 10.31 -13.28 5.57
CA ILE A 121 10.98 -13.21 4.28
C ILE A 121 12.22 -12.31 4.39
N PHE A 122 13.34 -12.83 3.90
CA PHE A 122 14.63 -12.14 3.87
C PHE A 122 14.96 -11.69 2.44
N ASP A 123 14.68 -12.51 1.44
CA ASP A 123 14.92 -12.18 0.02
C ASP A 123 13.80 -12.81 -0.82
N GLY A 124 13.39 -12.16 -1.91
CA GLY A 124 12.39 -12.67 -2.85
C GLY A 124 11.04 -11.97 -2.72
N VAL A 125 9.96 -12.74 -2.89
CA VAL A 125 8.59 -12.22 -3.00
C VAL A 125 7.60 -12.89 -2.06
N LYS A 126 6.51 -12.19 -1.73
CA LYS A 126 5.40 -12.73 -0.92
C LYS A 126 4.06 -12.39 -1.57
N TYR A 127 3.25 -13.42 -1.77
CA TYR A 127 1.98 -13.34 -2.49
C TYR A 127 0.80 -13.10 -1.56
N HIS A 128 -0.17 -12.35 -2.08
CA HIS A 128 -1.46 -12.07 -1.46
C HIS A 128 -2.54 -12.18 -2.52
N TYR A 129 -3.53 -13.04 -2.28
CA TYR A 129 -4.76 -13.03 -3.05
C TYR A 129 -5.60 -11.83 -2.61
N ILE A 130 -5.98 -10.99 -3.57
CA ILE A 130 -6.89 -9.86 -3.36
C ILE A 130 -8.13 -10.07 -4.25
N LYS A 131 -9.20 -9.30 -4.04
CA LYS A 131 -10.50 -9.58 -4.67
C LYS A 131 -10.42 -9.69 -6.20
N ASP A 132 -9.76 -8.72 -6.83
CA ASP A 132 -9.72 -8.56 -8.29
C ASP A 132 -8.30 -8.80 -8.85
N GLY A 133 -7.45 -9.55 -8.12
CA GLY A 133 -6.03 -9.57 -8.44
C GLY A 133 -5.12 -10.40 -7.53
N ILE A 134 -3.83 -10.22 -7.77
CA ILE A 134 -2.75 -10.74 -6.93
C ILE A 134 -1.84 -9.58 -6.56
N LEU A 135 -1.59 -9.40 -5.27
CA LEU A 135 -0.57 -8.49 -4.77
C LEU A 135 0.69 -9.28 -4.45
N VAL A 136 1.84 -8.77 -4.89
CA VAL A 136 3.15 -9.38 -4.63
C VAL A 136 4.08 -8.35 -4.00
N GLU A 137 4.40 -8.57 -2.74
CA GLU A 137 5.42 -7.81 -2.02
C GLU A 137 6.83 -8.27 -2.44
N GLN A 138 7.80 -7.36 -2.48
CA GLN A 138 9.18 -7.61 -2.91
C GLN A 138 10.16 -7.26 -1.79
N TYR A 139 11.08 -8.17 -1.49
CA TYR A 139 12.01 -8.06 -0.39
C TYR A 139 13.46 -8.27 -0.83
N LYS A 140 14.35 -7.46 -0.26
CA LYS A 140 15.81 -7.63 -0.37
C LYS A 140 16.46 -7.38 0.98
N ASP A 141 17.28 -8.33 1.44
CA ASP A 141 17.99 -8.26 2.72
C ASP A 141 17.09 -7.91 3.93
N GLY A 142 15.87 -8.46 3.93
CA GLY A 142 14.84 -8.27 4.96
C GLY A 142 14.10 -6.93 4.87
N LYS A 143 14.36 -6.12 3.84
CA LYS A 143 13.69 -4.82 3.62
C LYS A 143 12.68 -4.92 2.49
N HIS A 144 11.55 -4.26 2.66
CA HIS A 144 10.53 -4.13 1.62
C HIS A 144 11.04 -3.12 0.58
N THR A 145 11.24 -3.55 -0.67
CA THR A 145 11.77 -2.72 -1.76
C THR A 145 10.70 -2.25 -2.74
N GLY A 146 9.52 -2.86 -2.70
CA GLY A 146 8.44 -2.56 -3.61
C GLY A 146 7.33 -3.59 -3.52
N PHE A 147 6.22 -3.34 -4.18
CA PHE A 147 5.20 -4.35 -4.44
C PHE A 147 4.61 -4.11 -5.82
N TYR A 148 3.95 -5.11 -6.38
CA TYR A 148 3.12 -4.92 -7.56
C TYR A 148 1.75 -5.57 -7.37
N VAL A 149 0.79 -5.07 -8.13
CA VAL A 149 -0.57 -5.60 -8.16
C VAL A 149 -0.89 -6.00 -9.59
N ASP A 150 -1.15 -7.29 -9.78
CA ASP A 150 -1.73 -7.83 -11.01
C ASP A 150 -3.25 -7.75 -10.89
N VAL A 151 -3.89 -6.98 -11.77
CA VAL A 151 -5.35 -6.82 -11.82
C VAL A 151 -5.88 -7.57 -13.03
N PHE A 152 -6.88 -8.43 -12.80
CA PHE A 152 -7.53 -9.23 -13.84
C PHE A 152 -8.99 -8.83 -13.98
N ALA A 153 -9.43 -8.59 -15.21
CA ALA A 153 -10.85 -8.48 -15.56
C ALA A 153 -11.10 -9.08 -16.96
N VAL A 154 -12.36 -9.17 -17.37
CA VAL A 154 -12.72 -9.74 -18.69
C VAL A 154 -11.99 -8.96 -19.80
N HIS A 155 -11.10 -9.64 -20.51
CA HIS A 155 -10.22 -9.07 -21.54
C HIS A 155 -9.28 -7.94 -21.07
N TYR A 156 -9.00 -7.89 -19.77
CA TYR A 156 -8.17 -6.85 -19.18
C TYR A 156 -7.12 -7.46 -18.25
N TYR A 157 -5.87 -7.09 -18.48
CA TYR A 157 -4.77 -7.33 -17.56
C TYR A 157 -3.94 -6.05 -17.44
N ASN A 158 -3.62 -5.67 -16.21
CA ASN A 158 -2.64 -4.63 -15.92
C ASN A 158 -1.82 -5.01 -14.69
N ARG A 159 -0.57 -4.55 -14.67
CA ARG A 159 0.32 -4.61 -13.52
C ARG A 159 0.67 -3.19 -13.11
N LEU A 160 0.28 -2.83 -11.89
CA LEU A 160 0.73 -1.62 -11.23
C LEU A 160 1.96 -1.96 -10.38
N ILE A 161 3.06 -1.25 -10.57
CA ILE A 161 4.34 -1.52 -9.91
C ILE A 161 4.69 -0.34 -9.02
N PHE A 162 4.94 -0.60 -7.75
CA PHE A 162 5.31 0.37 -6.72
C PHE A 162 6.74 0.08 -6.28
N LYS A 163 7.68 0.96 -6.60
CA LYS A 163 9.10 0.80 -6.21
C LYS A 163 9.46 1.83 -5.16
N LEU A 164 9.98 1.36 -4.03
CA LEU A 164 10.47 2.21 -2.97
C LEU A 164 11.99 2.25 -3.02
N GLU A 165 12.52 3.41 -3.39
CA GLU A 165 13.93 3.75 -3.25
C GLU A 165 14.12 4.72 -2.08
N LYS A 166 15.36 5.10 -1.79
CA LYS A 166 15.70 5.91 -0.62
C LYS A 166 14.88 7.21 -0.53
N ASP A 167 14.77 7.93 -1.65
CA ASP A 167 14.18 9.28 -1.70
C ASP A 167 12.99 9.38 -2.68
N THR A 168 12.56 8.24 -3.23
CA THR A 168 11.52 8.17 -4.26
C THR A 168 10.61 6.96 -4.07
N LEU A 169 9.30 7.17 -4.18
CA LEU A 169 8.32 6.11 -4.47
C LEU A 169 7.84 6.28 -5.91
N GLU A 170 8.17 5.32 -6.77
CA GLU A 170 7.78 5.31 -8.18
C GLU A 170 6.60 4.35 -8.40
N ILE A 171 5.60 4.80 -9.16
CA ILE A 171 4.42 4.02 -9.53
C ILE A 171 4.35 3.94 -11.06
N LEU A 172 4.28 2.72 -11.58
CA LEU A 172 4.26 2.41 -13.01
C LEU A 172 3.03 1.56 -13.36
N SER A 173 2.58 1.67 -14.61
CA SER A 173 1.54 0.82 -15.20
C SER A 173 2.10 0.22 -16.48
N ILE A 174 2.01 -1.10 -16.66
CA ILE A 174 2.45 -1.73 -17.92
C ILE A 174 1.53 -1.38 -19.10
N ARG A 175 0.31 -0.88 -18.84
CA ARG A 175 -0.58 -0.39 -19.90
C ARG A 175 -0.28 1.06 -20.31
N ASN A 176 0.42 1.81 -19.46
CA ASN A 176 0.78 3.21 -19.70
C ASN A 176 2.30 3.37 -19.59
N GLU A 177 3.07 2.64 -20.41
CA GLU A 177 4.54 2.56 -20.30
C GLU A 177 5.24 3.92 -20.48
N GLU A 178 4.63 4.85 -21.21
CA GLU A 178 5.15 6.21 -21.33
C GLU A 178 4.94 7.06 -20.08
N TYR A 179 4.15 6.61 -19.10
CA TYR A 179 3.76 7.40 -17.95
C TYR A 179 4.29 6.80 -16.64
N SER A 180 4.64 7.68 -15.70
CA SER A 180 5.00 7.28 -14.34
C SER A 180 4.57 8.32 -13.32
N ILE A 181 4.31 7.91 -12.09
CA ILE A 181 4.13 8.81 -10.97
C ILE A 181 5.34 8.65 -10.05
N LYS A 182 5.94 9.77 -9.63
CA LYS A 182 7.03 9.77 -8.65
C LYS A 182 6.64 10.65 -7.48
N LEU A 183 6.68 10.07 -6.29
CA LEU A 183 6.61 10.81 -5.04
C LEU A 183 8.04 11.04 -4.56
N LEU A 184 8.40 12.30 -4.40
CA LEU A 184 9.75 12.75 -4.10
C LEU A 184 9.75 13.50 -2.77
N SER A 185 10.69 13.15 -1.88
CA SER A 185 10.90 13.94 -0.67
C SER A 185 11.68 15.22 -1.01
N LYS A 186 11.06 16.39 -0.82
CA LYS A 186 11.63 17.72 -1.07
C LYS A 186 11.32 18.66 0.09
N ASN A 187 12.36 19.18 0.75
CA ASN A 187 12.25 20.23 1.79
C ASN A 187 11.18 19.93 2.86
N ASN A 188 11.19 18.71 3.42
CA ASN A 188 10.22 18.20 4.40
C ASN A 188 8.78 17.94 3.90
N PHE A 189 8.54 18.08 2.59
CA PHE A 189 7.27 17.75 1.96
C PHE A 189 7.44 16.62 0.95
N ILE A 190 6.33 15.94 0.65
CA ILE A 190 6.26 15.04 -0.50
C ILE A 190 5.69 15.80 -1.69
N SER A 191 6.42 15.75 -2.80
CA SER A 191 5.97 16.22 -4.11
C SER A 191 5.59 15.02 -4.95
N THR A 192 4.35 14.98 -5.40
CA THR A 192 3.85 13.98 -6.35
C THR A 192 3.95 14.56 -7.75
N GLU A 193 4.70 13.90 -8.62
CA GLU A 193 4.96 14.33 -9.99
C GLU A 193 4.48 13.24 -10.96
N LEU A 194 3.66 13.63 -11.93
CA LEU A 194 3.28 12.80 -13.05
C LEU A 194 4.20 13.10 -14.23
N TYR A 195 4.78 12.06 -14.79
CA TYR A 195 5.67 12.13 -15.95
C TYR A 195 5.03 11.51 -17.18
N LYS A 196 5.35 12.07 -18.35
CA LYS A 196 5.29 11.39 -19.65
C LYS A 196 6.70 11.37 -20.22
N LYS A 197 7.28 10.17 -20.35
CA LYS A 197 8.71 9.92 -20.58
C LYS A 197 9.51 10.65 -19.50
N ASP A 198 10.35 11.60 -19.88
CA ASP A 198 11.20 12.36 -18.96
C ASP A 198 10.62 13.72 -18.58
N SER A 199 9.45 14.08 -19.11
CA SER A 199 8.82 15.39 -18.89
C SER A 199 7.78 15.35 -17.78
N VAL A 200 7.86 16.29 -16.83
CA VAL A 200 6.84 16.48 -15.78
C VAL A 200 5.60 17.11 -16.39
N LEU A 201 4.52 16.35 -16.47
CA LEU A 201 3.22 16.83 -16.93
C LEU A 201 2.46 17.53 -15.82
N ALA A 202 2.38 16.93 -14.64
CA ALA A 202 1.67 17.52 -13.51
C ALA A 202 2.48 17.38 -12.23
N ARG A 203 2.30 18.33 -11.32
CA ARG A 203 2.89 18.30 -9.98
C ARG A 203 1.87 18.73 -8.94
N SER A 204 1.80 17.96 -7.87
CA SER A 204 1.04 18.28 -6.67
C SER A 204 1.96 18.20 -5.46
N GLN A 205 1.95 19.21 -4.60
CA GLN A 205 2.78 19.20 -3.39
C GLN A 205 2.13 20.01 -2.28
N ASN A 206 2.43 19.62 -1.05
CA ASN A 206 2.20 20.47 0.11
C ASN A 206 3.17 21.66 0.07
N ILE A 207 2.71 22.80 0.60
CA ILE A 207 3.51 24.03 0.69
C ILE A 207 3.35 24.67 2.06
N GLU A 208 4.37 25.45 2.43
CA GLU A 208 4.29 26.34 3.59
C GLU A 208 3.28 27.47 3.35
N PRO A 209 2.19 27.57 4.12
CA PRO A 209 1.14 28.56 3.89
C PRO A 209 1.61 30.02 3.97
N ASN A 210 2.59 30.29 4.84
CA ASN A 210 3.08 31.63 5.15
C ASN A 210 4.35 32.00 4.35
N THR A 211 4.61 31.31 3.24
CA THR A 211 5.75 31.62 2.38
C THR A 211 5.57 32.96 1.64
N SER A 212 6.67 33.67 1.40
CA SER A 212 6.71 34.85 0.53
C SER A 212 6.90 34.51 -0.95
N LYS A 213 7.27 33.26 -1.26
CA LYS A 213 7.44 32.74 -2.63
C LYS A 213 6.75 31.38 -2.76
N PHE A 214 5.75 31.34 -3.63
CA PHE A 214 5.00 30.13 -3.95
C PHE A 214 5.68 29.35 -5.09
N PRO A 215 5.40 28.04 -5.25
CA PRO A 215 5.77 27.31 -6.45
C PRO A 215 5.30 28.06 -7.70
N VAL A 216 6.17 28.20 -8.70
CA VAL A 216 5.93 29.06 -9.87
C VAL A 216 4.83 28.51 -10.77
N ASN A 217 4.09 29.39 -11.43
CA ASN A 217 3.04 29.04 -12.41
C ASN A 217 2.10 27.93 -11.89
N SER A 218 1.68 28.03 -10.63
CA SER A 218 0.93 26.98 -9.94
C SER A 218 -0.38 27.54 -9.38
N THR A 219 -1.41 26.71 -9.39
CA THR A 219 -2.64 26.95 -8.62
C THR A 219 -2.37 26.60 -7.16
N ILE A 220 -2.64 27.55 -6.27
CA ILE A 220 -2.40 27.47 -4.85
C ILE A 220 -3.73 27.47 -4.11
N ARG A 221 -3.87 26.55 -3.15
CA ARG A 221 -4.97 26.52 -2.20
C ARG A 221 -4.42 26.54 -0.78
N ILE A 222 -4.89 27.49 0.03
CA ILE A 222 -4.55 27.57 1.45
C ILE A 222 -5.86 27.44 2.23
N TYR A 223 -5.84 26.61 3.27
CA TYR A 223 -7.02 26.33 4.08
C TYR A 223 -6.62 26.01 5.52
N LYS A 224 -7.59 26.13 6.43
CA LYS A 224 -7.49 25.77 7.84
C LYS A 224 -8.35 24.54 8.07
N GLU A 225 -7.76 23.48 8.60
CA GLU A 225 -8.43 22.23 8.95
C GLU A 225 -8.01 21.85 10.37
N ASP A 226 -8.99 21.64 11.25
CA ASP A 226 -8.78 21.32 12.68
C ASP A 226 -7.80 22.27 13.38
N GLY A 227 -7.91 23.57 13.07
CA GLY A 227 -7.05 24.61 13.64
C GLY A 227 -5.71 24.82 12.94
N ILE A 228 -5.30 23.91 12.05
CA ILE A 228 -4.00 23.92 11.38
C ILE A 228 -4.14 24.51 9.99
N ILE A 229 -3.31 25.52 9.67
CA ILE A 229 -3.23 26.08 8.32
C ILE A 229 -2.38 25.17 7.45
N LYS A 230 -2.91 24.76 6.30
CA LYS A 230 -2.29 23.89 5.32
C LYS A 230 -2.31 24.57 3.96
N GLY A 231 -1.31 24.24 3.14
CA GLY A 231 -1.17 24.77 1.79
C GLY A 231 -0.92 23.65 0.80
N ARG A 232 -1.52 23.76 -0.38
CA ARG A 232 -1.26 22.88 -1.52
C ARG A 232 -1.01 23.71 -2.77
N SER A 233 -0.07 23.25 -3.59
CA SER A 233 0.10 23.73 -4.95
C SER A 233 -0.14 22.61 -5.96
N TYR A 234 -0.79 22.96 -7.06
CA TYR A 234 -0.98 22.12 -8.23
C TYR A 234 -0.46 22.84 -9.47
N LYS A 235 0.32 22.15 -10.28
CA LYS A 235 0.81 22.63 -11.57
C LYS A 235 0.44 21.62 -12.65
N ASN A 236 -0.19 22.10 -13.72
CA ASN A 236 -0.40 21.34 -14.95
C ASN A 236 0.41 21.97 -16.07
N ASN A 237 1.28 21.19 -16.71
CA ASN A 237 2.07 21.56 -17.88
C ASN A 237 1.52 20.86 -19.15
N ASP A 238 0.44 20.09 -19.06
CA ASP A 238 -0.22 19.53 -20.24
C ASP A 238 -1.01 20.63 -20.96
N GLU A 239 -0.55 21.01 -22.15
CA GLU A 239 -1.20 21.98 -23.02
C GLU A 239 -2.19 21.33 -24.00
N SER A 240 -2.26 19.99 -24.04
CA SER A 240 -3.00 19.24 -25.06
C SER A 240 -4.40 18.79 -24.65
N ASP A 241 -4.71 18.75 -23.35
CA ASP A 241 -5.92 18.16 -22.75
C ASP A 241 -6.21 16.69 -23.14
N LEU A 242 -5.30 16.03 -23.88
CA LEU A 242 -5.46 14.64 -24.35
C LEU A 242 -5.11 13.61 -23.27
N MET A 243 -4.44 14.03 -22.20
CA MET A 243 -3.95 13.13 -21.14
C MET A 243 -5.08 12.34 -20.46
N TYR A 244 -6.25 12.93 -20.25
CA TYR A 244 -7.41 12.22 -19.69
C TYR A 244 -7.93 11.11 -20.60
N GLN A 245 -7.63 11.18 -21.91
CA GLN A 245 -8.00 10.16 -22.89
C GLN A 245 -6.91 9.08 -23.00
N GLU A 246 -5.63 9.48 -23.02
CA GLU A 246 -4.50 8.58 -23.22
C GLU A 246 -4.09 7.78 -21.97
N ALA A 247 -4.24 8.38 -20.78
CA ALA A 247 -3.60 7.93 -19.55
C ALA A 247 -4.54 7.97 -18.33
N ARG A 248 -5.84 7.70 -18.56
CA ARG A 248 -6.88 7.81 -17.52
C ARG A 248 -6.54 7.07 -16.22
N GLU A 249 -6.09 5.82 -16.30
CA GLU A 249 -5.83 4.99 -15.12
C GLU A 249 -4.74 5.60 -14.22
N ILE A 250 -3.59 5.95 -14.81
CA ILE A 250 -2.49 6.53 -14.03
C ILE A 250 -2.83 7.94 -13.55
N MET A 251 -3.65 8.69 -14.28
CA MET A 251 -4.20 9.97 -13.83
C MET A 251 -5.11 9.83 -12.61
N GLU A 252 -5.99 8.84 -12.61
CA GLU A 252 -6.86 8.55 -11.47
C GLU A 252 -6.03 8.18 -10.23
N ILE A 253 -4.95 7.41 -10.40
CA ILE A 253 -4.01 7.10 -9.31
C ILE A 253 -3.33 8.38 -8.81
N PHE A 254 -2.79 9.21 -9.72
CA PHE A 254 -2.13 10.47 -9.37
C PHE A 254 -3.05 11.38 -8.55
N ASN A 255 -4.28 11.58 -9.00
CA ASN A 255 -5.27 12.42 -8.32
C ASN A 255 -5.67 11.87 -6.94
N ARG A 256 -5.68 10.53 -6.76
CA ARG A 256 -5.98 9.90 -5.46
C ARG A 256 -4.80 9.99 -4.49
N LEU A 257 -3.56 10.00 -4.98
CA LEU A 257 -2.38 10.13 -4.13
C LEU A 257 -2.32 11.49 -3.43
N GLU A 258 -2.92 12.51 -4.04
CA GLU A 258 -3.09 13.81 -3.40
C GLU A 258 -3.90 13.73 -2.09
N ALA A 259 -4.66 12.67 -1.83
CA ALA A 259 -5.44 12.56 -0.59
C ALA A 259 -4.59 12.15 0.63
N TYR A 260 -3.36 11.65 0.44
CA TYR A 260 -2.49 11.26 1.55
C TYR A 260 -1.72 12.47 2.06
N ASN A 261 -2.17 13.02 3.19
CA ASN A 261 -1.43 14.07 3.91
C ASN A 261 -0.31 13.44 4.77
N LEU A 262 0.62 12.74 4.13
CA LEU A 262 1.73 12.05 4.78
C LEU A 262 3.06 12.65 4.32
N ASN A 263 3.97 12.85 5.26
CA ASN A 263 5.27 13.49 5.01
C ASN A 263 6.41 12.48 4.81
N ASN A 264 6.12 11.19 4.83
CA ASN A 264 7.11 10.11 4.80
C ASN A 264 6.76 9.08 3.71
N LEU A 265 7.70 8.80 2.81
CA LEU A 265 7.52 7.87 1.70
C LEU A 265 7.28 6.43 2.15
N LEU A 266 7.93 5.98 3.23
CA LEU A 266 7.72 4.64 3.78
C LEU A 266 6.30 4.49 4.36
N ASP A 267 5.79 5.53 5.03
CA ASP A 267 4.43 5.53 5.56
C ASP A 267 3.39 5.55 4.44
N ILE A 268 3.63 6.33 3.38
CA ILE A 268 2.78 6.31 2.18
C ILE A 268 2.80 4.91 1.56
N PHE A 269 3.98 4.35 1.35
CA PHE A 269 4.17 3.02 0.77
C PHE A 269 3.43 1.93 1.57
N ASN A 270 3.59 1.93 2.90
CA ASN A 270 2.92 0.97 3.78
C ASN A 270 1.40 1.18 3.80
N THR A 271 0.94 2.43 3.69
CA THR A 271 -0.50 2.74 3.63
C THR A 271 -1.10 2.23 2.32
N LEU A 272 -0.46 2.50 1.18
CA LEU A 272 -0.90 1.97 -0.13
C LEU A 272 -0.94 0.44 -0.14
N LEU A 273 0.12 -0.20 0.37
CA LEU A 273 0.18 -1.65 0.52
C LEU A 273 -1.01 -2.16 1.35
N LYS A 274 -1.25 -1.59 2.53
CA LYS A 274 -2.33 -1.99 3.43
C LYS A 274 -3.70 -1.80 2.80
N ASP A 275 -3.93 -0.68 2.12
CA ASP A 275 -5.19 -0.38 1.47
C ASP A 275 -5.49 -1.40 0.35
N MET A 276 -4.47 -1.79 -0.43
CA MET A 276 -4.60 -2.83 -1.45
C MET A 276 -4.85 -4.22 -0.87
N VAL A 277 -4.19 -4.60 0.23
CA VAL A 277 -4.37 -5.92 0.87
C VAL A 277 -5.72 -6.02 1.58
N SER A 278 -6.18 -4.95 2.23
CA SER A 278 -7.36 -5.00 3.09
C SER A 278 -8.69 -5.04 2.34
N ASN A 279 -8.69 -4.95 1.00
CA ASN A 279 -9.90 -4.80 0.16
C ASN A 279 -10.84 -3.68 0.68
N ASN A 280 -10.32 -2.73 1.47
CA ASN A 280 -11.06 -1.56 1.91
C ASN A 280 -11.11 -0.58 0.73
N ASN A 281 -11.91 -0.95 -0.28
CA ASN A 281 -12.45 0.00 -1.26
C ASN A 281 -13.30 1.09 -0.59
N SER A 282 -13.54 0.99 0.73
CA SER A 282 -14.11 2.04 1.58
C SER A 282 -13.11 3.17 1.87
N ARG A 283 -12.49 3.69 0.81
CA ARG A 283 -12.19 5.10 0.75
C ARG A 283 -12.72 5.57 -0.61
N ASP A 284 -14.04 5.46 -0.77
CA ASP A 284 -14.82 6.67 -0.97
C ASP A 284 -14.33 7.64 0.10
N ILE A 285 -13.20 8.28 -0.18
CA ILE A 285 -12.96 9.61 0.34
C ILE A 285 -14.05 10.36 -0.42
N GLU A 286 -15.29 10.33 0.12
CA GLU A 286 -15.99 11.59 0.34
C GLU A 286 -14.86 12.52 0.69
N ARG A 287 -14.53 13.44 -0.23
CA ARG A 287 -13.63 14.54 0.10
C ARG A 287 -14.10 14.90 1.48
N ASN A 288 -13.31 14.57 2.51
CA ASN A 288 -13.67 14.87 3.87
C ASN A 288 -13.49 16.38 3.88
N THR A 289 -14.46 17.12 3.33
CA THR A 289 -14.91 18.36 3.88
C THR A 289 -15.39 17.96 5.25
N THR A 290 -14.41 17.73 6.13
CA THR A 290 -14.61 17.90 7.55
C THR A 290 -15.35 19.22 7.65
N GLU A 291 -16.49 19.23 8.33
CA GLU A 291 -17.32 20.43 8.52
C GLU A 291 -16.51 21.62 9.08
N ASN A 292 -15.27 21.38 9.52
CA ASN A 292 -14.29 22.33 10.04
C ASN A 292 -13.25 22.86 9.04
N THR A 293 -13.34 22.59 7.72
CA THR A 293 -12.39 23.15 6.75
C THR A 293 -12.80 24.56 6.31
N MET A 294 -11.96 25.56 6.59
CA MET A 294 -12.15 26.95 6.15
C MET A 294 -11.08 27.35 5.14
N ILE A 295 -11.47 27.97 4.03
CA ILE A 295 -10.54 28.46 3.02
C ILE A 295 -9.87 29.75 3.49
N ILE A 296 -8.56 29.85 3.24
CA ILE A 296 -7.74 31.04 3.48
C ILE A 296 -7.24 31.63 2.16
N GLY A 297 -7.14 30.86 1.08
CA GLY A 297 -6.83 31.42 -0.22
C GLY A 297 -6.96 30.43 -1.38
N GLY A 298 -7.20 31.00 -2.56
CA GLY A 298 -7.23 30.31 -3.84
C GLY A 298 -6.71 31.26 -4.91
N PHE A 299 -5.50 31.00 -5.43
CA PHE A 299 -4.83 31.90 -6.36
C PHE A 299 -3.82 31.18 -7.24
N VAL A 300 -3.40 31.84 -8.32
CA VAL A 300 -2.35 31.38 -9.23
C VAL A 300 -1.09 32.20 -8.99
N SER A 301 0.07 31.55 -8.96
CA SER A 301 1.36 32.20 -8.89
C SER A 301 1.98 32.46 -10.27
N ASP A 302 2.85 33.44 -10.38
CA ASP A 302 3.62 33.71 -11.60
C ASP A 302 4.99 32.99 -11.62
N GLN A 303 5.82 33.32 -12.62
CA GLN A 303 7.17 32.79 -12.79
C GLN A 303 8.16 33.20 -11.68
N ASP A 304 7.85 34.24 -10.90
CA ASP A 304 8.64 34.68 -9.74
C ASP A 304 8.13 34.05 -8.43
N GLY A 305 7.02 33.31 -8.48
CA GLY A 305 6.34 32.76 -7.31
C GLY A 305 5.48 33.79 -6.55
N LYS A 306 5.14 34.92 -7.18
CA LYS A 306 4.24 35.94 -6.63
C LYS A 306 2.79 35.63 -6.99
N ILE A 307 1.84 36.16 -6.23
CA ILE A 307 0.42 35.99 -6.51
C ILE A 307 0.04 36.82 -7.74
N LYS A 308 -0.39 36.14 -8.80
CA LYS A 308 -0.81 36.74 -10.06
C LYS A 308 -2.28 37.11 -10.06
N ASP A 309 -3.13 36.11 -9.86
CA ASP A 309 -4.58 36.22 -9.94
C ASP A 309 -5.22 35.36 -8.85
N GLY A 310 -6.19 35.88 -8.10
CA GLY A 310 -6.87 35.10 -7.07
C GLY A 310 -7.28 35.91 -5.86
N ILE A 311 -7.58 35.20 -4.77
CA ILE A 311 -8.01 35.81 -3.52
C ILE A 311 -7.32 35.14 -2.34
N ARG A 312 -6.96 35.93 -1.31
CA ARG A 312 -6.43 35.42 -0.04
C ARG A 312 -6.95 36.21 1.15
N PHE A 313 -6.98 35.55 2.29
CA PHE A 313 -7.25 36.10 3.60
C PHE A 313 -5.94 36.23 4.39
N LEU A 314 -5.80 37.31 5.14
CA LEU A 314 -4.64 37.62 5.97
C LEU A 314 -5.11 38.18 7.32
N GLY A 315 -4.31 37.94 8.36
CA GLY A 315 -4.45 38.61 9.66
C GLY A 315 -4.93 37.73 10.82
N SER A 316 -5.13 38.37 11.96
CA SER A 316 -5.62 37.77 13.21
C SER A 316 -7.07 38.20 13.46
N GLN A 317 -7.77 37.61 14.46
CA GLN A 317 -9.19 37.92 14.75
C GLN A 317 -9.53 39.42 14.90
N LYS A 318 -8.55 40.29 15.22
CA LYS A 318 -8.78 41.74 15.41
C LYS A 318 -8.39 42.62 14.23
N ASP A 319 -7.46 42.16 13.38
CA ASP A 319 -6.94 42.91 12.22
C ASP A 319 -6.82 41.97 11.03
N SER A 320 -7.96 41.43 10.61
CA SER A 320 -8.06 40.55 9.44
C SER A 320 -8.70 41.25 8.25
N TYR A 321 -8.19 40.91 7.07
CA TYR A 321 -8.61 41.44 5.80
C TYR A 321 -8.41 40.41 4.70
N TYR A 322 -9.07 40.62 3.56
CA TYR A 322 -8.81 39.84 2.36
C TYR A 322 -8.26 40.74 1.25
N GLN A 323 -7.53 40.13 0.34
CA GLN A 323 -6.98 40.76 -0.86
C GLN A 323 -7.41 39.99 -2.10
N ILE A 324 -7.87 40.71 -3.13
CA ILE A 324 -8.09 40.18 -4.48
C ILE A 324 -6.95 40.67 -5.37
N PHE A 325 -6.35 39.75 -6.10
CA PHE A 325 -5.25 39.98 -7.03
C PHE A 325 -5.73 39.84 -8.46
N LYS A 326 -5.22 40.72 -9.33
CA LYS A 326 -5.32 40.60 -10.78
C LYS A 326 -4.04 41.10 -11.43
N ASN A 327 -3.44 40.31 -12.32
CA ASN A 327 -2.18 40.63 -13.02
C ASN A 327 -1.08 41.15 -12.08
N ASN A 328 -0.78 40.41 -11.00
CA ASN A 328 0.24 40.73 -10.00
C ASN A 328 -0.03 41.99 -9.14
N LYS A 329 -1.23 42.58 -9.21
CA LYS A 329 -1.61 43.77 -8.43
C LYS A 329 -2.78 43.48 -7.49
N ILE A 330 -2.78 44.11 -6.32
CA ILE A 330 -3.92 44.11 -5.41
C ILE A 330 -5.00 45.00 -6.04
N LEU A 331 -6.12 44.39 -6.42
CA LEU A 331 -7.29 45.08 -6.95
C LEU A 331 -8.21 45.56 -5.84
N LYS A 332 -8.29 44.80 -4.74
CA LYS A 332 -9.20 45.04 -3.63
C LYS A 332 -8.57 44.59 -2.32
N GLU A 333 -8.73 45.39 -1.28
CA GLU A 333 -8.36 45.06 0.10
C GLU A 333 -9.45 45.56 1.04
N GLU A 334 -10.06 44.67 1.82
CA GLU A 334 -11.14 45.01 2.74
C GLU A 334 -11.07 44.17 4.01
N LYS A 335 -11.50 44.75 5.13
CA LYS A 335 -11.62 44.02 6.40
C LYS A 335 -12.69 42.93 6.30
N ALA A 336 -12.38 41.75 6.81
CA ALA A 336 -13.31 40.64 6.91
C ALA A 336 -12.87 39.72 8.05
N THR A 337 -13.81 39.02 8.68
CA THR A 337 -13.51 37.86 9.52
C THR A 337 -13.28 36.63 8.64
N LEU A 338 -12.68 35.56 9.20
CA LEU A 338 -12.46 34.32 8.45
C LEU A 338 -13.79 33.66 8.06
N GLU A 339 -14.80 33.80 8.90
CA GLU A 339 -16.16 33.30 8.67
C GLU A 339 -16.80 34.02 7.47
N ASN A 340 -16.77 35.36 7.46
CA ASN A 340 -17.30 36.15 6.33
C ASN A 340 -16.50 35.90 5.05
N PHE A 341 -15.21 35.63 5.17
CA PHE A 341 -14.37 35.32 4.02
C PHE A 341 -14.81 34.06 3.27
N GLN A 342 -15.48 33.10 3.92
CA GLN A 342 -15.96 31.88 3.23
C GLN A 342 -16.98 32.22 2.14
N GLU A 343 -17.94 33.11 2.44
CA GLU A 343 -18.94 33.57 1.47
C GLU A 343 -18.31 34.44 0.36
N ILE A 344 -17.39 35.32 0.74
CA ILE A 344 -16.64 36.17 -0.19
C ILE A 344 -15.84 35.30 -1.17
N PHE A 345 -15.19 34.25 -0.67
CA PHE A 345 -14.43 33.30 -1.46
C PHE A 345 -15.33 32.55 -2.44
N SER A 346 -16.45 31.99 -1.97
CA SER A 346 -17.40 31.26 -2.83
C SER A 346 -17.92 32.14 -3.96
N THR A 347 -18.37 33.36 -3.63
CA THR A 347 -18.84 34.35 -4.62
C THR A 347 -17.76 34.71 -5.63
N TYR A 348 -16.51 34.85 -5.18
CA TYR A 348 -15.37 35.12 -6.07
C TYR A 348 -15.14 33.97 -7.05
N MET A 349 -15.16 32.72 -6.55
CA MET A 349 -14.94 31.54 -7.39
C MET A 349 -16.06 31.34 -8.41
N GLU A 350 -17.33 31.49 -8.01
CA GLU A 350 -18.48 31.40 -8.93
C GLU A 350 -18.38 32.40 -10.08
N LYS A 351 -18.04 33.66 -9.76
CA LYS A 351 -17.85 34.69 -10.80
C LYS A 351 -16.70 34.37 -11.73
N LYS A 352 -15.62 33.81 -11.21
CA LYS A 352 -14.46 33.43 -12.01
C LYS A 352 -14.83 32.35 -13.01
N TYR A 353 -15.45 31.26 -12.56
CA TYR A 353 -15.88 30.16 -13.43
C TYR A 353 -16.88 30.62 -14.50
N ASN A 354 -17.88 31.42 -14.13
CA ASN A 354 -18.87 31.94 -15.08
C ASN A 354 -18.34 33.02 -16.05
N SER A 355 -17.10 33.47 -15.87
CA SER A 355 -16.45 34.45 -16.76
C SER A 355 -15.41 33.83 -17.71
N GLU A 356 -15.13 32.53 -17.52
CA GLU A 356 -14.22 31.73 -18.35
C GLU A 356 -14.98 30.84 -19.36
N ASP A 357 -16.32 30.78 -19.26
CA ASP A 357 -17.26 30.34 -20.31
C ASP A 357 -17.71 31.54 -21.18
#